data_AF-A0A9C8HX34-F1
#
_entry.id   AF-A0A9C8HX34-F1
#
_cell.length_a   1.000
_cell.length_b   1.000
_cell.length_c   1.000
_cell.angle_alpha   90.00
_cell.angle_beta   90.00
_cell.angle_gamma   90.00
#
_symmetry.space_group_name_H-M   'P 1'
#
loop_
_entity.id
_entity.type
_entity.pdbx_description
1 polymer ?
#
loop_
_entity_poly.entity_id
_entity_poly.type
_entity_poly.pdbx_seq_one_letter_code
_entity_poly.pdbx_strand_id
1 'polypeptide(L)'
;MRRSTKKIFLFTLFIAVLMQSGLAQQAIKIGVVNSQQVLEESIEGKKIMAQLEEKDKLNRETLTKMDDEIRRLETKLSTQRLTLTQEAMAQLSIDIEKKRTERKRYTEDTLSEMQELTQRLFNRIQNELLPIIE
;
A
#
# COMPACT_ATOMS: atom_id res chain seq x y z
N MET A 1 21.21 -33.75 43.35
CA MET A 1 20.11 -32.95 42.78
C MET A 1 20.64 -31.82 41.86
N ARG A 2 21.34 -32.14 40.75
CA ARG A 2 22.01 -31.14 39.87
C ARG A 2 21.90 -31.44 38.36
N ARG A 3 20.90 -32.24 37.95
CA ARG A 3 20.70 -32.65 36.54
C ARG A 3 19.61 -31.86 35.79
N SER A 4 18.81 -31.04 36.48
CA SER A 4 17.66 -30.34 35.85
C SER A 4 18.01 -28.99 35.23
N THR A 5 19.02 -28.28 35.76
CA THR A 5 19.41 -26.95 35.26
C THR A 5 20.09 -27.00 33.88
N LYS A 6 20.81 -28.08 33.55
CA LYS A 6 21.42 -28.26 32.22
C LYS A 6 20.39 -28.52 31.11
N LYS A 7 19.25 -29.16 31.42
CA LYS A 7 18.16 -29.40 30.46
C LYS A 7 17.36 -28.14 30.16
N ILE A 8 17.18 -27.28 31.17
CA ILE A 8 16.54 -25.97 31.02
C ILE A 8 17.42 -25.06 30.16
N PHE A 9 18.74 -25.08 30.36
CA PHE A 9 19.67 -24.28 29.55
C PHE A 9 19.77 -24.75 28.08
N LEU A 10 19.66 -26.06 27.84
CA LEU A 10 19.61 -26.63 26.47
C LEU A 10 18.28 -26.33 25.75
N PHE A 11 17.16 -26.26 26.48
CA PHE A 11 15.86 -25.93 25.88
C PHE A 11 15.75 -24.44 25.51
N THR A 12 16.35 -23.56 26.30
CA THR A 12 16.45 -22.11 25.96
C THR A 12 17.38 -21.84 24.78
N LEU A 13 18.38 -22.69 24.53
CA LEU A 13 19.27 -22.54 23.37
C LEU A 13 18.60 -22.98 22.06
N PHE A 14 17.65 -23.91 22.11
CA PHE A 14 16.93 -24.39 20.93
C PHE A 14 15.87 -23.40 20.43
N ILE A 15 15.25 -22.63 21.33
CA ILE A 15 14.27 -21.59 20.98
C ILE A 15 14.97 -20.34 20.39
N ALA A 16 16.24 -20.11 20.72
CA ALA A 16 17.02 -19.00 20.16
C ALA A 16 17.45 -19.19 18.69
N VAL A 17 17.37 -20.42 18.15
CA VAL A 17 17.76 -20.71 16.75
C VAL A 17 16.57 -20.57 15.78
N LEU A 18 15.33 -20.65 16.25
CA LEU A 18 14.13 -20.54 15.39
C LEU A 18 13.70 -19.09 15.10
N MET A 19 14.36 -18.09 15.70
CA MET A 19 14.09 -16.66 15.48
C MET A 19 14.98 -16.02 14.39
N GLN A 20 15.81 -16.80 13.68
CA GLN A 20 16.72 -16.29 12.64
C GLN A 20 16.18 -16.41 11.20
N SER A 21 14.96 -16.89 10.97
CA SER A 21 14.31 -16.80 9.66
C SER A 21 13.64 -15.42 9.45
N GLY A 22 14.41 -14.35 9.64
CA GLY A 22 13.98 -12.96 9.47
C GLY A 22 14.86 -12.11 8.57
N LEU A 23 15.91 -12.67 7.95
CA LEU A 23 16.81 -11.94 7.05
C LEU A 23 17.06 -12.68 5.72
N ALA A 24 16.03 -13.37 5.21
CA ALA A 24 15.95 -13.66 3.78
C ALA A 24 15.29 -12.47 3.04
N GLN A 25 15.63 -11.25 3.43
CA GLN A 25 15.57 -10.13 2.49
C GLN A 25 16.76 -10.38 1.57
N GLN A 26 16.52 -11.14 0.49
CA GLN A 26 17.43 -11.15 -0.64
C GLN A 26 17.71 -9.69 -0.95
N ALA A 27 18.91 -9.24 -0.57
CA ALA A 27 19.49 -8.02 -1.05
C ALA A 27 19.72 -8.25 -2.55
N ILE A 28 18.64 -8.08 -3.32
CA ILE A 28 18.73 -7.69 -4.70
C ILE A 28 19.63 -6.46 -4.61
N LYS A 29 20.88 -6.62 -5.05
CA LYS A 29 21.80 -5.52 -5.26
C LYS A 29 21.22 -4.65 -6.37
N ILE A 30 20.18 -3.89 -6.04
CA ILE A 30 19.89 -2.65 -6.74
C ILE A 30 21.03 -1.76 -6.28
N GLY A 31 22.01 -1.58 -7.16
CA GLY A 31 23.03 -0.57 -6.94
C GLY A 31 22.31 0.73 -6.62
N VAL A 32 22.49 1.23 -5.40
CA VAL A 32 22.25 2.63 -5.06
C VAL A 32 23.34 3.43 -5.78
N VAL A 33 23.29 3.45 -7.11
CA VAL A 33 23.75 4.62 -7.84
C VAL A 33 22.69 5.65 -7.55
N ASN A 34 23.13 6.83 -7.13
CA ASN A 34 22.35 7.94 -6.60
C ASN A 34 21.32 8.48 -7.63
N SER A 35 20.34 7.65 -7.99
CA SER A 35 19.29 7.95 -8.96
C SER A 35 18.32 8.99 -8.38
N GLN A 36 18.32 9.17 -7.07
CA GLN A 36 17.64 10.26 -6.38
C GLN A 36 18.21 11.61 -6.83
N GLN A 37 19.54 11.70 -6.97
CA GLN A 37 20.25 12.92 -7.38
C GLN A 37 20.12 13.20 -8.90
N VAL A 38 20.14 12.15 -9.74
CA VAL A 38 19.97 12.27 -11.20
C VAL A 38 18.51 12.58 -11.58
N LEU A 39 17.53 12.07 -10.81
CA LEU A 39 16.11 12.37 -10.99
C LEU A 39 15.76 13.80 -10.54
N GLU A 40 16.46 14.35 -9.54
CA GLU A 40 16.32 15.75 -9.10
C GLU A 40 16.97 16.75 -10.07
N GLU A 41 18.06 16.35 -10.73
CA GLU A 41 18.80 17.19 -11.67
C GLU A 41 18.24 17.14 -13.11
N SER A 42 17.54 16.07 -13.51
CA SER A 42 16.93 15.96 -14.84
C SER A 42 15.52 16.56 -14.90
N ILE A 43 15.25 17.38 -15.93
CA ILE A 43 13.94 18.00 -16.21
C ILE A 43 12.83 16.94 -16.33
N GLU A 44 13.16 15.74 -16.83
CA GLU A 44 12.20 14.64 -16.95
C GLU A 44 11.78 14.07 -15.60
N GLY A 45 12.70 13.97 -14.64
CA GLY A 45 12.41 13.48 -13.29
C GLY A 45 11.44 14.37 -12.53
N LYS A 46 11.61 15.71 -12.63
CA LYS A 46 10.67 16.68 -12.05
C LYS A 46 9.26 16.58 -12.64
N LYS A 47 9.16 16.39 -13.96
CA LYS A 47 7.85 16.23 -14.64
C LYS A 47 7.14 14.97 -14.19
N ILE A 48 7.89 13.88 -14.04
CA ILE A 48 7.39 12.60 -13.55
C ILE A 48 6.92 12.71 -12.09
N MET A 49 7.69 13.36 -11.22
CA MET A 49 7.30 13.59 -9.82
C MET A 49 6.04 14.43 -9.71
N ALA A 50 5.91 15.49 -10.52
CA ALA A 50 4.70 16.30 -10.55
C ALA A 50 3.46 15.48 -10.98
N GLN A 51 3.60 14.61 -11.98
CA GLN A 51 2.51 13.71 -12.40
C GLN A 51 2.13 12.70 -11.33
N LEU A 52 3.11 12.16 -10.60
CA LEU A 52 2.89 11.24 -9.50
C LEU A 52 2.16 11.91 -8.34
N GLU A 53 2.59 13.12 -7.97
CA GLU A 53 1.98 13.93 -6.91
C GLU A 53 0.55 14.35 -7.28
N GLU A 54 0.31 14.75 -8.52
CA GLU A 54 -1.04 15.07 -9.01
C GLU A 54 -1.97 13.86 -8.95
N LYS A 55 -1.51 12.68 -9.38
CA LYS A 55 -2.28 11.44 -9.27
C LYS A 55 -2.54 11.05 -7.81
N ASP A 56 -1.53 11.12 -6.94
CA ASP A 56 -1.71 10.81 -5.53
C ASP A 56 -2.75 11.74 -4.88
N LYS A 57 -2.68 13.04 -5.17
CA LYS A 57 -3.66 14.02 -4.71
C LYS A 57 -5.07 13.68 -5.19
N LEU A 58 -5.24 13.40 -6.49
CA LEU A 58 -6.53 13.03 -7.07
C LEU A 58 -7.10 11.74 -6.43
N ASN A 59 -6.24 10.75 -6.19
CA ASN A 59 -6.63 9.49 -5.57
C ASN A 59 -7.06 9.69 -4.12
N ARG A 60 -6.33 10.50 -3.35
CA ARG A 60 -6.70 10.88 -1.98
C ARG A 60 -8.02 11.63 -1.92
N GLU A 61 -8.25 12.57 -2.83
CA GLU A 61 -9.52 13.30 -2.93
C GLU A 61 -10.68 12.35 -3.25
N THR A 62 -10.46 11.41 -4.16
CA THR A 62 -11.48 10.40 -4.55
C THR A 62 -11.81 9.47 -3.39
N LEU A 63 -10.79 8.95 -2.69
CA LEU A 63 -10.99 8.13 -1.48
C LEU A 63 -11.74 8.89 -0.39
N THR A 64 -11.42 10.17 -0.17
CA THR A 64 -12.10 11.01 0.81
C THR A 64 -13.58 11.17 0.46
N LYS A 65 -13.90 11.41 -0.82
CA LYS A 65 -15.29 11.49 -1.30
C LYS A 65 -16.06 10.20 -1.07
N MET A 66 -15.43 9.04 -1.36
CA MET A 66 -16.03 7.73 -1.11
C MET A 66 -16.29 7.51 0.39
N ASP A 67 -15.34 7.87 1.25
CA ASP A 67 -15.46 7.77 2.71
C ASP A 67 -16.60 8.64 3.26
N ASP A 68 -16.70 9.88 2.78
CA ASP A 68 -17.77 10.79 3.16
C ASP A 68 -19.15 10.27 2.71
N GLU A 69 -19.23 9.66 1.52
CA GLU A 69 -20.47 9.11 1.01
C GLU A 69 -20.92 7.87 1.81
N ILE A 70 -19.98 6.98 2.15
CA ILE A 70 -20.24 5.84 3.05
C ILE A 70 -20.76 6.35 4.39
N ARG A 71 -20.08 7.33 5.00
CA ARG A 71 -20.49 7.90 6.29
C ARG A 71 -21.87 8.55 6.24
N ARG A 72 -22.19 9.24 5.14
CA ARG A 72 -23.52 9.84 4.92
C ARG A 72 -24.61 8.77 4.86
N LEU A 73 -24.39 7.68 4.15
CA LEU A 73 -25.35 6.58 4.06
C LEU A 73 -25.50 5.84 5.40
N GLU A 74 -24.40 5.61 6.12
CA GLU A 74 -24.43 5.02 7.47
C GLU A 74 -25.21 5.90 8.45
N THR A 75 -24.99 7.22 8.41
CA THR A 75 -25.73 8.19 9.22
C THR A 75 -27.21 8.19 8.85
N LYS A 76 -27.53 8.14 7.55
CA LYS A 76 -28.92 8.05 7.07
C LYS A 76 -29.60 6.76 7.55
N LEU A 77 -28.91 5.63 7.46
CA LEU A 77 -29.41 4.35 7.96
C LEU A 77 -29.64 4.38 9.48
N SER A 78 -28.71 4.97 10.24
CA SER A 78 -28.81 5.08 11.70
C SER A 78 -29.96 6.00 12.14
N THR A 79 -30.06 7.19 11.53
CA THR A 79 -31.07 8.21 11.88
C THR A 79 -32.47 7.84 11.41
N GLN A 80 -32.60 7.21 10.25
CA GLN A 80 -33.88 6.87 9.66
C GLN A 80 -34.29 5.41 9.93
N ARG A 81 -33.53 4.66 10.74
CA ARG A 81 -33.82 3.25 11.07
C ARG A 81 -35.22 3.02 11.63
N LEU A 82 -35.75 4.01 12.34
CA LEU A 82 -37.06 3.95 13.00
C LEU A 82 -38.21 4.44 12.09
N THR A 83 -37.89 5.12 10.98
CA THR A 83 -38.87 5.72 10.07
C THR A 83 -38.89 5.06 8.68
N LEU A 84 -37.85 4.33 8.31
CA LEU A 84 -37.76 3.60 7.04
C LEU A 84 -38.50 2.25 7.11
N THR A 85 -38.97 1.81 5.95
CA THR A 85 -39.45 0.43 5.77
C THR A 85 -38.27 -0.55 5.79
N GLN A 86 -38.53 -1.82 6.12
CA GLN A 86 -37.50 -2.85 6.13
C GLN A 86 -36.80 -3.00 4.76
N GLU A 87 -37.54 -2.80 3.67
CA GLU A 87 -37.02 -2.83 2.30
C GLU A 87 -36.05 -1.67 2.03
N ALA A 88 -36.40 -0.44 2.45
CA ALA A 88 -35.52 0.72 2.28
C ALA A 88 -34.24 0.60 3.13
N MET A 89 -34.33 0.01 4.33
CA MET A 89 -33.16 -0.29 5.16
C MET A 89 -32.23 -1.33 4.51
N ALA A 90 -32.81 -2.38 3.92
CA ALA A 90 -32.05 -3.41 3.21
C ALA A 90 -31.33 -2.79 1.99
N GLN A 91 -32.02 -1.96 1.22
CA GLN A 91 -31.43 -1.27 0.07
C GLN A 91 -30.26 -0.35 0.48
N LEU A 92 -30.44 0.46 1.53
CA LEU A 92 -29.36 1.29 2.07
C LEU A 92 -28.16 0.47 2.55
N SER A 93 -28.40 -0.68 3.15
CA SER A 93 -27.33 -1.58 3.61
C SER A 93 -26.56 -2.18 2.44
N ILE A 94 -27.26 -2.58 1.36
CA ILE A 94 -26.64 -3.04 0.11
C ILE A 94 -25.81 -1.92 -0.53
N ASP A 95 -26.33 -0.70 -0.57
CA ASP A 95 -25.63 0.45 -1.16
C ASP A 95 -24.36 0.79 -0.38
N ILE A 96 -24.39 0.74 0.96
CA ILE A 96 -23.21 0.91 1.82
C ILE A 96 -22.16 -0.16 1.51
N GLU A 97 -22.56 -1.43 1.44
CA GLU A 97 -21.63 -2.53 1.19
C GLU A 97 -21.02 -2.46 -0.22
N LYS A 98 -21.83 -2.05 -1.20
CA LYS A 98 -21.36 -1.80 -2.56
C LYS A 98 -20.30 -0.70 -2.58
N LYS A 99 -20.53 0.43 -1.90
CA LYS A 99 -19.55 1.53 -1.81
C LYS A 99 -18.29 1.16 -1.05
N ARG A 100 -18.40 0.38 0.03
CA ARG A 100 -17.22 -0.15 0.74
C ARG A 100 -16.38 -1.05 -0.16
N THR A 101 -17.04 -1.91 -0.93
CA THR A 101 -16.37 -2.78 -1.89
C THR A 101 -15.69 -1.96 -3.00
N GLU A 102 -16.38 -0.97 -3.55
CA GLU A 102 -15.84 -0.06 -4.56
C GLU A 102 -14.62 0.70 -4.04
N ARG A 103 -14.68 1.26 -2.83
CA ARG A 103 -13.55 1.90 -2.17
C ARG A 103 -12.37 0.96 -2.00
N LYS A 104 -12.62 -0.29 -1.57
CA LYS A 104 -11.58 -1.30 -1.40
C LYS A 104 -10.88 -1.60 -2.72
N ARG A 105 -11.65 -1.87 -3.78
CA ARG A 105 -11.11 -2.09 -5.13
C ARG A 105 -10.33 -0.89 -5.62
N TYR A 106 -10.87 0.31 -5.48
CA TYR A 106 -10.19 1.53 -5.87
C TYR A 106 -8.83 1.70 -5.17
N THR A 107 -8.74 1.31 -3.88
CA THR A 107 -7.48 1.33 -3.14
C THR A 107 -6.50 0.30 -3.69
N GLU A 108 -6.96 -0.91 -3.97
CA GLU A 108 -6.14 -2.00 -4.55
C GLU A 108 -5.64 -1.63 -5.96
N ASP A 109 -6.53 -1.10 -6.80
CA ASP A 109 -6.23 -0.64 -8.16
C ASP A 109 -5.22 0.51 -8.12
N THR A 110 -5.41 1.49 -7.23
CA THR A 110 -4.46 2.61 -7.04
C THR A 110 -3.09 2.11 -6.63
N LEU A 111 -3.02 1.16 -5.69
CA LEU A 111 -1.74 0.59 -5.24
C LEU A 111 -1.02 -0.12 -6.39
N SER A 112 -1.77 -0.89 -7.19
CA SER A 112 -1.22 -1.59 -8.35
C SER A 112 -0.73 -0.62 -9.43
N GLU A 113 -1.51 0.42 -9.73
CA GLU A 113 -1.14 1.46 -10.70
C GLU A 113 0.14 2.18 -10.27
N MET A 114 0.27 2.54 -8.99
CA MET A 114 1.46 3.20 -8.44
C MET A 114 2.71 2.30 -8.54
N GLN A 115 2.57 1.00 -8.30
CA GLN A 115 3.67 0.04 -8.48
C GLN A 115 4.08 -0.07 -9.95
N GLU A 116 3.13 -0.18 -10.87
CA GLU A 116 3.40 -0.26 -12.31
C GLU A 116 4.04 1.04 -12.82
N LEU A 117 3.59 2.20 -12.36
CA LEU A 117 4.22 3.49 -12.65
C LEU A 117 5.67 3.48 -12.17
N THR A 118 5.91 3.10 -10.92
CA THR A 118 7.28 3.04 -10.36
C THR A 118 8.20 2.13 -11.18
N GLN A 119 7.72 0.96 -11.60
CA GLN A 119 8.48 0.04 -12.45
C GLN A 119 8.77 0.61 -13.84
N ARG A 120 7.77 1.24 -14.47
CA ARG A 120 7.93 1.91 -15.78
C ARG A 120 8.97 3.03 -15.70
N LEU A 121 8.95 3.81 -14.63
CA LEU A 121 9.93 4.86 -14.37
C LEU A 121 11.34 4.29 -14.20
N PHE A 122 11.49 3.24 -13.41
CA PHE A 122 12.77 2.57 -13.21
C PHE A 122 13.34 2.00 -14.53
N ASN A 123 12.51 1.38 -15.37
CA ASN A 123 12.92 0.88 -16.68
C ASN A 123 13.33 2.02 -17.64
N ARG A 124 12.63 3.15 -17.61
CA ARG A 124 12.99 4.31 -18.43
C ARG A 124 14.35 4.88 -18.05
N ILE A 125 14.60 5.07 -16.76
CA ILE A 125 15.88 5.55 -16.23
C ILE A 125 17.01 4.58 -16.60
N GLN A 126 16.80 3.27 -16.47
CA GLN A 126 17.81 2.28 -16.87
C GLN A 126 18.15 2.38 -18.36
N ASN A 127 17.15 2.53 -19.24
CA ASN A 127 17.37 2.64 -20.69
C ASN A 127 18.09 3.94 -21.08
N GLU A 128 17.87 5.04 -20.36
CA GLU A 128 18.53 6.33 -20.62
C GLU A 128 19.94 6.44 -20.05
N LEU A 129 20.29 5.60 -19.05
CA LEU A 129 21.65 5.54 -18.49
C LEU A 129 22.60 4.56 -19.21
N LEU A 130 22.06 3.65 -20.03
CA LEU A 130 22.88 2.70 -20.80
C LEU A 130 23.77 3.30 -21.91
N PRO A 131 23.42 4.41 -22.61
CA PRO A 131 24.27 4.94 -23.68
C PRO A 131 25.44 5.82 -23.18
N ILE A 132 25.69 5.93 -21.86
CA ILE A 132 26.78 6.76 -21.30
C ILE A 132 28.04 5.92 -20.99
N ILE A 133 28.02 4.60 -21.21
CA ILE A 133 29.14 3.68 -20.89
C ILE A 133 29.71 2.98 -22.14
N GLU A 134 29.62 3.59 -23.34
CA GLU A 134 30.52 3.24 -24.45
C GLU A 134 31.40 4.43 -24.86
#